data_AF-A0A662YI48-F1
#
_entry.id   AF-A0A662YI48-F1
#
_cell.length_a   1.000
_cell.length_b   1.000
_cell.length_c   1.000
_cell.angle_alpha   90.00
_cell.angle_beta   90.00
_cell.angle_gamma   90.00
#
_symmetry.space_group_name_H-M   'P 1'
#
loop_
_entity.id
_entity.type
_entity.pdbx_description
1 polymer ?
#
loop_
_entity_poly.entity_id
_entity_poly.type
_entity_poly.pdbx_seq_one_letter_code
_entity_poly.pdbx_strand_id
1 'polypeptide(L)'
;MTDMISRIAKTIYAVGSNAAMGELFAELCTMLDTNATTQLLEHKDHRFMGLTRVIRRLLQKWEELEVWFAERIEKALRQRKDPPEDFPLAEDRTTLLQLYALLDPITKLNTRSQSESANQVEVLLTLYRLRLGILDETKPLRDRFRSLDLPPHHFRVTELTPLVRKTRALLVVHFQKHFFQRYTDTSQFSDVSYIPEMQMVLHPVFKNLESGIARVARLCNSQLVIDPLNPHLRHTRAIVEENVAAVKMAVIQRVRKVMESLAKGEANNQQAFLDQPTVPVPAQAPTMYSEELMDMFGQPPERADIGGTQARRIEDEIERWLADPSSIGRNSDMKTESVLEYWQRQDGSNTYYFLPKVARIIFAVPASAAQIERDFGVSGMLVTSHRTRLAKHNIDMCSFLNRNREFVDITQCKPLDDNEQELAVPRSALVALDTPSVVLPFAEEWEQQMAASFSSASIDEETKYE
;
A
#
# COMPACT_ATOMS: atom_id res chain seq x y z
N MET A 1 12.79 -18.48 15.59
CA MET A 1 12.76 -17.95 14.21
C MET A 1 14.15 -17.97 13.61
N THR A 2 15.15 -17.34 14.23
CA THR A 2 16.56 -17.39 13.79
C THR A 2 17.08 -18.82 13.60
N ASP A 3 16.80 -19.71 14.55
CA ASP A 3 17.17 -21.13 14.48
C ASP A 3 16.50 -21.87 13.29
N MET A 4 15.20 -21.66 13.07
CA MET A 4 14.49 -22.14 11.87
C MET A 4 15.10 -21.60 10.57
N ILE A 5 15.43 -20.30 10.52
CA ILE A 5 16.08 -19.68 9.35
C ILE A 5 17.46 -20.28 9.10
N SER A 6 18.23 -20.56 10.15
CA SER A 6 19.52 -21.25 10.05
C SER A 6 19.36 -22.65 9.45
N ARG A 7 18.36 -23.43 9.90
CA ARG A 7 18.08 -24.75 9.30
C ARG A 7 17.59 -24.68 7.86
N ILE A 8 16.80 -23.66 7.51
CA ILE A 8 16.42 -23.35 6.12
C ILE A 8 17.66 -23.08 5.28
N ALA A 9 18.54 -22.20 5.74
CA ALA A 9 19.78 -21.85 5.04
C ALA A 9 20.70 -23.06 4.87
N LYS A 10 20.87 -23.88 5.91
CA LYS A 10 21.61 -25.15 5.85
C LYS A 10 21.03 -26.11 4.81
N THR A 11 19.71 -26.24 4.75
CA THR A 11 19.02 -27.11 3.77
C THR A 11 19.31 -26.64 2.34
N ILE A 12 19.15 -25.34 2.08
CA ILE A 12 19.40 -24.75 0.75
C ILE A 12 20.87 -24.92 0.36
N TYR A 13 21.79 -24.61 1.27
CA TYR A 13 23.22 -24.75 1.03
C TYR A 13 23.62 -26.21 0.76
N ALA A 14 23.09 -27.17 1.53
CA ALA A 14 23.38 -28.59 1.36
C ALA A 14 23.01 -29.09 -0.04
N VAL A 15 21.85 -28.67 -0.56
CA VAL A 15 21.40 -29.05 -1.91
C VAL A 15 22.20 -28.31 -2.98
N GLY A 16 22.44 -27.00 -2.82
CA GLY A 16 23.10 -26.18 -3.83
C GLY A 16 24.61 -26.37 -3.97
N SER A 17 25.31 -26.71 -2.88
CA SER A 17 26.79 -26.81 -2.86
C SER A 17 27.33 -28.21 -3.15
N ASN A 18 26.46 -29.24 -3.21
CA ASN A 18 26.90 -30.62 -3.29
C ASN A 18 27.14 -31.10 -4.74
N ALA A 19 28.31 -30.76 -5.28
CA ALA A 19 28.75 -31.19 -6.61
C ALA A 19 28.75 -32.72 -6.80
N ALA A 20 28.95 -33.51 -5.73
CA ALA A 20 29.00 -34.96 -5.80
C ALA A 20 27.64 -35.61 -6.08
N MET A 21 26.53 -34.90 -5.87
CA MET A 21 25.18 -35.35 -6.18
C MET A 21 24.68 -34.83 -7.54
N GLY A 22 25.47 -33.99 -8.24
CA GLY A 22 25.16 -33.51 -9.59
C GLY A 22 23.77 -32.89 -9.71
N GLU A 23 23.04 -33.25 -10.76
CA GLU A 23 21.67 -32.77 -11.03
C GLU A 23 20.58 -33.61 -10.36
N LEU A 24 20.92 -34.53 -9.45
CA LEU A 24 19.96 -35.48 -8.87
C LEU A 24 18.72 -34.80 -8.28
N PHE A 25 18.88 -33.65 -7.59
CA PHE A 25 17.73 -32.92 -7.06
C PHE A 25 16.81 -32.39 -8.16
N ALA A 26 17.39 -31.90 -9.26
CA ALA A 26 16.63 -31.43 -10.42
C ALA A 26 15.92 -32.61 -11.11
N GLU A 27 16.59 -33.75 -11.26
CA GLU A 27 16.01 -34.97 -11.82
C GLU A 27 14.84 -35.47 -10.96
N LEU A 28 14.99 -35.55 -9.64
CA LEU A 28 13.91 -35.92 -8.69
C LEU A 28 12.70 -34.99 -8.84
N CYS A 29 12.93 -33.67 -8.98
CA CYS A 29 11.87 -32.71 -9.24
C CYS A 29 11.12 -33.02 -10.54
N THR A 30 11.82 -33.35 -11.61
CA THR A 30 11.22 -33.64 -12.93
C THR A 30 10.54 -35.00 -13.02
N MET A 31 11.02 -35.99 -12.25
CA MET A 31 10.46 -37.34 -12.19
C MET A 31 9.08 -37.34 -11.53
N LEU A 32 8.89 -36.51 -10.49
CA LEU A 32 7.62 -36.39 -9.79
C LEU A 32 6.63 -35.47 -10.52
N ASP A 33 7.12 -34.39 -11.13
CA ASP A 33 6.32 -33.53 -12.01
C ASP A 33 7.21 -32.87 -13.08
N THR A 34 6.94 -33.21 -14.34
CA THR A 34 7.70 -32.72 -15.51
C THR A 34 7.65 -31.20 -15.68
N ASN A 35 6.68 -30.51 -15.08
CA ASN A 35 6.57 -29.05 -15.11
C ASN A 35 7.06 -28.37 -13.83
N ALA A 36 7.60 -29.13 -12.87
CA ALA A 36 7.99 -28.56 -11.59
C ALA A 36 9.31 -27.78 -11.66
N THR A 37 9.42 -26.74 -10.84
CA THR A 37 10.65 -25.97 -10.71
C THR A 37 11.77 -26.83 -10.11
N THR A 38 12.97 -26.80 -10.68
CA THR A 38 14.08 -27.71 -10.30
C THR A 38 15.03 -27.16 -9.22
N GLN A 39 14.77 -25.95 -8.71
CA GLN A 39 15.70 -25.23 -7.82
C GLN A 39 15.04 -24.74 -6.54
N LEU A 40 15.82 -24.68 -5.46
CA LEU A 40 15.46 -24.00 -4.23
C LEU A 40 15.73 -22.50 -4.33
N LEU A 41 15.11 -21.71 -3.45
CA LEU A 41 15.33 -20.27 -3.38
C LEU A 41 16.20 -19.94 -2.17
N GLU A 42 17.23 -19.13 -2.36
CA GLU A 42 18.02 -18.58 -1.26
C GLU A 42 17.23 -17.50 -0.51
N HIS A 43 17.36 -17.50 0.82
CA HIS A 43 16.85 -16.42 1.65
C HIS A 43 17.86 -15.28 1.69
N LYS A 44 17.43 -14.06 1.34
CA LYS A 44 18.19 -12.82 1.56
C LYS A 44 17.47 -11.98 2.61
N ASP A 45 18.17 -11.64 3.69
CA ASP A 45 17.60 -11.00 4.88
C ASP A 45 16.93 -9.64 4.60
N HIS A 46 17.38 -8.91 3.56
CA HIS A 46 16.82 -7.62 3.17
C HIS A 46 15.51 -7.73 2.35
N ARG A 47 15.03 -8.93 1.99
CA ARG A 47 13.80 -9.11 1.22
C ARG A 47 12.74 -9.77 2.09
N PHE A 48 11.90 -8.99 2.77
CA PHE A 48 10.80 -9.50 3.62
C PHE A 48 9.88 -10.51 2.90
N MET A 49 9.61 -10.31 1.59
CA MET A 49 8.84 -11.26 0.77
C MET A 49 9.60 -12.55 0.44
N GLY A 50 10.92 -12.57 0.65
CA GLY A 50 11.81 -13.70 0.42
C GLY A 50 11.44 -14.87 1.31
N LEU A 51 11.24 -14.65 2.61
CA LEU A 51 10.95 -15.74 3.56
C LEU A 51 9.69 -16.52 3.19
N THR A 52 8.57 -15.84 2.90
CA THR A 52 7.32 -16.52 2.50
C THR A 52 7.51 -17.35 1.23
N ARG A 53 8.27 -16.84 0.26
CA ARG A 53 8.56 -17.54 -1.01
C ARG A 53 9.46 -18.74 -0.80
N VAL A 54 10.48 -18.61 0.05
CA VAL A 54 11.39 -19.70 0.44
C VAL A 54 10.62 -20.81 1.14
N ILE A 55 9.81 -20.47 2.15
CA ILE A 55 8.96 -21.46 2.85
C ILE A 55 8.03 -22.17 1.87
N ARG A 56 7.38 -21.42 0.96
CA ARG A 56 6.53 -22.02 -0.07
C ARG A 56 7.30 -23.00 -0.96
N ARG A 57 8.49 -22.63 -1.42
CA ARG A 57 9.31 -23.48 -2.29
C ARG A 57 9.78 -24.74 -1.57
N LEU A 58 10.17 -24.63 -0.30
CA LEU A 58 10.54 -25.80 0.52
C LEU A 58 9.35 -26.75 0.68
N LEU A 59 8.16 -26.23 0.98
CA LEU A 59 6.95 -27.05 1.11
C LEU A 59 6.55 -27.71 -0.21
N GLN A 60 6.77 -27.04 -1.35
CA GLN A 60 6.53 -27.62 -2.69
C GLN A 60 7.48 -28.76 -3.01
N LYS A 61 8.70 -28.71 -2.48
CA LYS A 61 9.77 -29.68 -2.75
C LYS A 61 10.02 -30.63 -1.60
N TRP A 62 9.04 -30.79 -0.72
CA TRP A 62 9.23 -31.52 0.53
C TRP A 62 9.59 -32.98 0.29
N GLU A 63 8.85 -33.65 -0.60
CA GLU A 63 9.06 -35.08 -0.89
C GLU A 63 10.40 -35.29 -1.60
N GLU A 64 10.76 -34.43 -2.55
CA GLU A 64 12.07 -34.45 -3.22
C GLU A 64 13.22 -34.23 -2.22
N LEU A 65 13.04 -33.35 -1.24
CA LEU A 65 14.04 -33.11 -0.20
C LEU A 65 14.21 -34.33 0.70
N GLU A 66 13.12 -34.95 1.15
CA GLU A 66 13.18 -36.18 1.97
C GLU A 66 13.95 -37.29 1.24
N VAL A 67 13.63 -37.53 -0.03
CA VAL A 67 14.33 -38.54 -0.86
C VAL A 67 15.79 -38.16 -1.08
N TRP A 68 16.10 -36.90 -1.38
CA TRP A 68 17.46 -36.46 -1.65
C TRP A 68 18.38 -36.62 -0.41
N PHE A 69 17.89 -36.27 0.79
CA PHE A 69 18.66 -36.44 2.02
C PHE A 69 18.85 -37.93 2.37
N ALA A 70 17.82 -38.77 2.18
CA ALA A 70 17.93 -40.22 2.37
C ALA A 70 18.98 -40.83 1.42
N GLU A 71 18.91 -40.54 0.12
CA GLU A 71 19.86 -41.04 -0.89
C GLU A 71 21.30 -40.57 -0.60
N ARG A 72 21.46 -39.35 -0.09
CA ARG A 72 22.76 -38.81 0.32
C ARG A 72 23.38 -39.62 1.46
N ILE A 73 22.58 -40.01 2.45
CA ILE A 73 23.03 -40.88 3.56
C ILE A 73 23.36 -42.28 3.02
N GLU A 74 22.48 -42.89 2.23
CA GLU A 74 22.69 -44.21 1.66
C GLU A 74 23.93 -44.27 0.77
N LYS A 75 24.21 -43.22 -0.01
CA LYS A 75 25.43 -43.11 -0.82
C LYS A 75 26.68 -43.07 0.04
N ALA A 76 26.68 -42.33 1.16
CA ALA A 76 27.81 -42.28 2.09
C ALA A 76 28.07 -43.66 2.72
N LEU A 77 27.01 -44.35 3.13
CA LEU A 77 27.08 -45.72 3.66
C LEU A 77 27.62 -46.71 2.62
N ARG A 78 27.14 -46.66 1.37
CA ARG A 78 27.67 -47.46 0.25
C ARG A 78 29.16 -47.21 0.01
N GLN A 79 29.61 -45.97 0.19
CA GLN A 79 31.01 -45.58 0.05
C GLN A 79 31.85 -45.82 1.32
N ARG A 80 31.27 -46.43 2.37
CA ARG A 80 31.93 -46.63 3.68
C ARG A 80 32.50 -45.34 4.28
N LYS A 81 31.82 -44.22 4.05
CA LYS A 81 32.13 -42.92 4.66
C LYS A 81 31.15 -42.66 5.80
N ASP A 82 31.55 -41.81 6.73
CA ASP A 82 30.64 -41.35 7.78
C ASP A 82 29.41 -40.67 7.15
N PRO A 83 28.20 -41.01 7.61
CA PRO A 83 26.98 -40.43 7.06
C PRO A 83 26.91 -38.93 7.38
N PRO A 84 26.54 -38.09 6.41
CA PRO A 84 26.32 -36.67 6.63
C PRO A 84 25.09 -36.40 7.51
N GLU A 85 24.92 -35.15 7.95
CA GLU A 85 23.73 -34.72 8.71
C GLU A 85 22.43 -35.08 7.97
N ASP A 86 21.45 -35.53 8.75
CA ASP A 86 20.08 -35.84 8.30
C ASP A 86 19.32 -34.58 7.87
N PHE A 87 18.15 -34.74 7.26
CA PHE A 87 17.33 -33.63 6.75
C PHE A 87 17.02 -32.62 7.88
N PRO A 88 17.62 -31.41 7.87
CA PRO A 88 17.56 -30.52 9.03
C PRO A 88 16.14 -30.05 9.37
N LEU A 89 15.22 -30.06 8.40
CA LEU A 89 13.86 -29.59 8.56
C LEU A 89 12.84 -30.71 8.77
N ALA A 90 13.22 -31.98 8.89
CA ALA A 90 12.28 -33.11 8.94
C ALA A 90 11.11 -32.89 9.93
N GLU A 91 11.42 -32.41 11.14
CA GLU A 91 10.44 -32.15 12.21
C GLU A 91 9.69 -30.81 12.08
N ASP A 92 10.10 -29.95 11.15
CA ASP A 92 9.61 -28.58 11.02
C ASP A 92 8.45 -28.42 10.02
N ARG A 93 8.03 -29.50 9.32
CA ARG A 93 6.99 -29.44 8.27
C ARG A 93 5.72 -28.72 8.71
N THR A 94 5.19 -29.11 9.86
CA THR A 94 3.96 -28.53 10.44
C THR A 94 4.16 -27.06 10.80
N THR A 95 5.30 -26.71 11.38
CA THR A 95 5.65 -25.33 11.71
C THR A 95 5.73 -24.47 10.45
N LEU A 96 6.32 -24.98 9.37
CA LEU A 96 6.45 -24.29 8.08
C LEU A 96 5.08 -24.10 7.40
N LEU A 97 4.19 -25.10 7.42
CA LEU A 97 2.82 -24.98 6.92
C LEU A 97 2.04 -23.87 7.66
N GLN A 98 2.12 -23.87 8.99
CA GLN A 98 1.45 -22.86 9.82
C GLN A 98 2.06 -21.46 9.65
N LEU A 99 3.39 -21.33 9.53
CA LEU A 99 4.06 -20.07 9.21
C LEU A 99 3.65 -19.55 7.83
N TYR A 100 3.56 -20.42 6.83
CA TYR A 100 3.09 -20.04 5.50
C TYR A 100 1.63 -19.53 5.53
N ALA A 101 0.75 -20.22 6.27
CA ALA A 101 -0.63 -19.79 6.47
C ALA A 101 -0.75 -18.38 7.08
N LEU A 102 0.19 -18.02 7.95
CA LEU A 102 0.29 -16.69 8.59
C LEU A 102 0.87 -15.63 7.64
N LEU A 103 1.95 -15.94 6.91
CA LEU A 103 2.74 -14.97 6.14
C LEU A 103 2.26 -14.76 4.68
N ASP A 104 1.65 -15.76 4.05
CA ASP A 104 1.12 -15.65 2.67
C ASP A 104 0.11 -14.50 2.52
N PRO A 105 -0.87 -14.31 3.42
CA PRO A 105 -1.80 -13.18 3.34
C PRO A 105 -1.12 -11.81 3.45
N ILE A 106 -0.06 -11.69 4.26
CA ILE A 106 0.69 -10.45 4.43
C ILE A 106 1.51 -10.17 3.17
N THR A 107 2.09 -11.21 2.57
CA THR A 107 2.83 -11.11 1.30
C THR A 107 1.89 -10.68 0.16
N LYS A 108 0.66 -11.21 0.13
CA LYS A 108 -0.38 -10.79 -0.81
C LYS A 108 -0.83 -9.35 -0.60
N LEU A 109 -0.94 -8.89 0.65
CA LEU A 109 -1.20 -7.49 0.95
C LEU A 109 -0.08 -6.60 0.38
N ASN A 110 1.18 -6.93 0.64
CA ASN A 110 2.33 -6.16 0.14
C ASN A 110 2.40 -6.15 -1.39
N THR A 111 2.14 -7.30 -2.03
CA THR A 111 2.10 -7.38 -3.51
C THR A 111 0.98 -6.50 -4.06
N ARG A 112 -0.17 -6.47 -3.40
CA ARG A 112 -1.32 -5.65 -3.80
C ARG A 112 -1.03 -4.16 -3.60
N SER A 113 -0.47 -3.76 -2.46
CA SER A 113 -0.15 -2.34 -2.22
C SER A 113 0.91 -1.80 -3.18
N GLN A 114 1.70 -2.70 -3.77
CA GLN A 114 2.71 -2.39 -4.77
C GLN A 114 2.19 -2.33 -6.20
N SER A 115 0.92 -2.64 -6.52
CA SER A 115 0.48 -2.60 -7.92
C SER A 115 0.32 -1.18 -8.47
N GLU A 116 0.51 -1.00 -9.78
CA GLU A 116 0.28 0.26 -10.51
C GLU A 116 -1.18 0.39 -10.94
N SER A 117 -2.10 0.21 -9.98
CA SER A 117 -3.54 0.30 -10.26
C SER A 117 -4.26 1.04 -9.14
N ALA A 118 -5.43 1.60 -9.45
CA ALA A 118 -6.29 2.27 -8.49
C ALA A 118 -6.97 1.26 -7.54
N ASN A 119 -6.18 0.61 -6.69
CA ASN A 119 -6.62 -0.46 -5.80
C ASN A 119 -6.54 -0.08 -4.31
N GLN A 120 -6.40 1.20 -3.98
CA GLN A 120 -6.11 1.66 -2.64
C GLN A 120 -7.15 1.20 -1.61
N VAL A 121 -8.43 1.25 -1.98
CA VAL A 121 -9.53 0.76 -1.13
C VAL A 121 -9.42 -0.76 -0.90
N GLU A 122 -9.04 -1.52 -1.92
CA GLU A 122 -8.82 -2.95 -1.75
C GLU A 122 -7.64 -3.27 -0.81
N VAL A 123 -6.60 -2.45 -0.83
CA VAL A 123 -5.44 -2.59 0.07
C VAL A 123 -5.91 -2.42 1.52
N LEU A 124 -6.68 -1.36 1.81
CA LEU A 124 -7.23 -1.13 3.15
C LEU A 124 -8.17 -2.28 3.57
N LEU A 125 -9.09 -2.70 2.71
CA LEU A 125 -10.00 -3.81 3.01
C LEU A 125 -9.26 -5.14 3.22
N THR A 126 -8.14 -5.35 2.53
CA THR A 126 -7.28 -6.52 2.73
C THR A 126 -6.61 -6.45 4.09
N LEU A 127 -6.10 -5.28 4.50
CA LEU A 127 -5.53 -5.05 5.83
C LEU A 127 -6.57 -5.26 6.94
N TYR A 128 -7.81 -4.84 6.74
CA TYR A 128 -8.92 -5.12 7.64
C TYR A 128 -9.23 -6.60 7.75
N ARG A 129 -9.25 -7.33 6.63
CA ARG A 129 -9.40 -8.78 6.62
C ARG A 129 -8.27 -9.49 7.36
N LEU A 130 -7.02 -8.99 7.26
CA LEU A 130 -5.92 -9.52 8.07
C LEU A 130 -6.20 -9.32 9.56
N ARG A 131 -6.60 -8.12 9.98
CA ARG A 131 -6.89 -7.83 11.40
C ARG A 131 -8.01 -8.65 11.97
N LEU A 132 -9.10 -8.81 11.22
CA LEU A 132 -10.30 -9.53 11.63
C LEU A 132 -10.13 -11.06 11.61
N GLY A 133 -9.06 -11.59 11.01
CA GLY A 133 -8.88 -13.02 10.83
C GLY A 133 -7.48 -13.48 11.23
N ILE A 134 -6.51 -13.21 10.37
CA ILE A 134 -5.13 -13.73 10.50
C ILE A 134 -4.42 -13.18 11.74
N LEU A 135 -4.66 -11.92 12.11
CA LEU A 135 -4.07 -11.30 13.30
C LEU A 135 -5.00 -11.38 14.53
N ASP A 136 -6.17 -12.00 14.44
CA ASP A 136 -7.01 -12.25 15.62
C ASP A 136 -6.57 -13.55 16.28
N GLU A 137 -5.79 -13.46 17.37
CA GLU A 137 -5.17 -14.61 18.05
C GLU A 137 -6.19 -15.67 18.52
N THR A 138 -7.47 -15.30 18.65
CA THR A 138 -8.56 -16.20 19.02
C THR A 138 -9.07 -17.06 17.86
N LYS A 139 -8.70 -16.73 16.62
CA LYS A 139 -9.20 -17.40 15.40
C LYS A 139 -8.22 -18.44 14.86
N PRO A 140 -8.72 -19.54 14.26
CA PRO A 140 -7.87 -20.53 13.62
C PRO A 140 -7.21 -19.98 12.35
N LEU A 141 -6.11 -20.60 11.92
CA LEU A 141 -5.42 -20.26 10.68
C LEU A 141 -5.83 -21.24 9.57
N ARG A 142 -6.32 -20.71 8.44
CA ARG A 142 -6.62 -21.53 7.27
C ARG A 142 -5.33 -22.06 6.65
N ASP A 143 -5.25 -23.36 6.42
CA ASP A 143 -4.18 -23.95 5.61
C ASP A 143 -4.30 -23.45 4.17
N ARG A 144 -3.26 -22.75 3.71
CA ARG A 144 -3.18 -22.13 2.38
C ARG A 144 -2.28 -22.89 1.42
N PHE A 145 -1.65 -23.97 1.88
CA PHE A 145 -0.81 -24.81 1.04
C PHE A 145 -1.59 -25.99 0.45
N ARG A 146 -2.64 -26.44 1.15
CA ARG A 146 -3.56 -27.49 0.70
C ARG A 146 -4.19 -27.17 -0.67
N SER A 147 -4.33 -28.19 -1.52
CA SER A 147 -4.98 -28.08 -2.84
C SER A 147 -6.42 -27.57 -2.72
N LEU A 148 -6.86 -26.80 -3.73
CA LEU A 148 -8.22 -26.25 -3.82
C LEU A 148 -9.30 -27.33 -3.99
N ASP A 149 -8.93 -28.50 -4.49
CA ASP A 149 -9.85 -29.63 -4.70
C ASP A 149 -10.20 -30.36 -3.40
N LEU A 150 -9.46 -30.08 -2.33
CA LEU A 150 -9.68 -30.66 -1.01
C LEU A 150 -10.48 -29.70 -0.11
N PRO A 151 -11.25 -30.24 0.85
CA PRO A 151 -11.99 -29.40 1.79
C PRO A 151 -11.05 -28.47 2.57
N PRO A 152 -11.45 -27.20 2.83
CA PRO A 152 -10.63 -26.24 3.56
C PRO A 152 -10.26 -26.74 4.95
N HIS A 153 -8.96 -26.83 5.22
CA HIS A 153 -8.45 -27.16 6.55
C HIS A 153 -8.07 -25.91 7.33
N HIS A 154 -8.27 -25.94 8.64
CA HIS A 154 -7.96 -24.83 9.55
C HIS A 154 -7.23 -25.38 10.77
N PHE A 155 -6.02 -24.87 11.02
CA PHE A 155 -5.24 -25.13 12.23
C PHE A 155 -5.92 -24.45 13.42
N ARG A 156 -6.30 -25.22 14.43
CA ARG A 156 -6.89 -24.66 15.66
C ARG A 156 -5.84 -23.88 16.44
N VAL A 157 -6.27 -22.89 17.22
CA VAL A 157 -5.36 -22.05 18.04
C VAL A 157 -4.50 -22.89 19.00
N THR A 158 -5.08 -23.96 19.54
CA THR A 158 -4.42 -24.93 20.42
C THR A 158 -3.37 -25.77 19.70
N GLU A 159 -3.52 -25.97 18.39
CA GLU A 159 -2.62 -26.77 17.54
C GLU A 159 -1.47 -25.92 16.97
N LEU A 160 -1.50 -24.61 17.16
CA LEU A 160 -0.43 -23.73 16.69
C LEU A 160 0.87 -24.01 17.45
N THR A 161 1.95 -24.17 16.69
CA THR A 161 3.28 -24.34 17.25
C THR A 161 3.70 -23.09 18.06
N PRO A 162 4.57 -23.25 19.07
CA PRO A 162 5.02 -22.11 19.88
C PRO A 162 5.63 -20.98 19.05
N LEU A 163 6.36 -21.33 17.98
CA LEU A 163 6.97 -20.35 17.07
C LEU A 163 5.90 -19.52 16.36
N VAL A 164 4.89 -20.17 15.76
CA VAL A 164 3.82 -19.49 15.02
C VAL A 164 2.99 -18.61 15.95
N ARG A 165 2.65 -19.10 17.15
CA ARG A 165 1.93 -18.33 18.15
C ARG A 165 2.69 -17.06 18.53
N LYS A 166 3.99 -17.17 18.81
CA LYS A 166 4.85 -16.03 19.14
C LYS A 166 4.98 -15.05 17.97
N THR A 167 5.20 -15.54 16.74
CA THR A 167 5.27 -14.70 15.55
C THR A 167 3.97 -13.94 15.32
N ARG A 168 2.82 -14.62 15.47
CA ARG A 168 1.49 -14.00 15.34
C ARG A 168 1.30 -12.89 16.38
N ALA A 169 1.62 -13.14 17.65
CA ALA A 169 1.52 -12.15 18.72
C ALA A 169 2.40 -10.91 18.44
N LEU A 170 3.63 -11.11 18.00
CA LEU A 170 4.53 -10.01 17.62
C LEU A 170 3.97 -9.20 16.44
N LEU A 171 3.44 -9.87 15.42
CA LEU A 171 2.79 -9.19 14.30
C LEU A 171 1.59 -8.37 14.78
N VAL A 172 0.75 -8.90 15.68
CA VAL A 172 -0.37 -8.16 16.27
C VAL A 172 0.09 -6.88 16.93
N VAL A 173 1.11 -6.95 17.79
CA VAL A 173 1.67 -5.79 18.48
C VAL A 173 2.21 -4.77 17.48
N HIS A 174 2.97 -5.20 16.47
CA HIS A 174 3.51 -4.30 15.46
C HIS A 174 2.42 -3.65 14.60
N PHE A 175 1.46 -4.41 14.10
CA PHE A 175 0.34 -3.87 13.32
C PHE A 175 -0.52 -2.92 14.18
N GLN A 176 -0.72 -3.24 15.46
CA GLN A 176 -1.40 -2.36 16.40
C GLN A 176 -0.66 -1.04 16.53
N LYS A 177 0.63 -1.07 16.86
CA LYS A 177 1.46 0.12 17.03
C LYS A 177 1.56 0.97 15.76
N HIS A 178 1.74 0.37 14.59
CA HIS A 178 2.06 1.15 13.39
C HIS A 178 0.85 1.55 12.54
N PHE A 179 -0.27 0.81 12.64
CA PHE A 179 -1.46 1.09 11.85
C PHE A 179 -2.72 1.24 12.71
N PHE A 180 -3.10 0.22 13.47
CA PHE A 180 -4.41 0.18 14.14
C PHE A 180 -4.52 1.09 15.38
N GLN A 181 -3.42 1.65 15.87
CA GLN A 181 -3.43 2.62 16.98
C GLN A 181 -4.31 3.82 16.66
N ARG A 182 -4.43 4.17 15.38
CA ARG A 182 -5.31 5.25 14.90
C ARG A 182 -6.78 5.06 15.28
N TYR A 183 -7.22 3.81 15.54
CA TYR A 183 -8.60 3.52 15.92
C TYR A 183 -8.79 3.37 17.43
N THR A 184 -7.72 3.38 18.22
CA THR A 184 -7.75 3.10 19.66
C THR A 184 -7.20 4.23 20.51
N ASP A 185 -6.23 4.99 20.00
CA ASP A 185 -5.62 6.10 20.72
C ASP A 185 -6.44 7.38 20.51
N THR A 186 -7.27 7.70 21.49
CA THR A 186 -8.17 8.87 21.48
C THR A 186 -7.42 10.19 21.34
N SER A 187 -6.17 10.27 21.81
CA SER A 187 -5.36 11.47 21.69
C SER A 187 -4.93 11.76 20.25
N GLN A 188 -4.84 10.72 19.41
CA GLN A 188 -4.40 10.83 18.02
C GLN A 188 -5.55 10.96 17.02
N PHE A 189 -6.81 10.82 17.45
CA PHE A 189 -7.95 10.86 16.53
C PHE A 189 -8.01 12.17 15.72
N SER A 190 -7.59 13.30 16.32
CA SER A 190 -7.56 14.60 15.66
C SER A 190 -6.36 14.85 14.76
N ASP A 191 -5.32 14.01 14.82
CA ASP A 191 -4.01 14.28 14.23
C ASP A 191 -3.68 13.30 13.09
N VAL A 192 -4.31 12.12 13.11
CA VAL A 192 -4.17 11.13 12.03
C VAL A 192 -4.80 11.64 10.72
N SER A 193 -4.16 11.35 9.59
CA SER A 193 -4.57 11.79 8.26
C SER A 193 -5.81 11.07 7.70
N TYR A 194 -5.99 9.79 8.04
CA TYR A 194 -7.10 8.93 7.58
C TYR A 194 -7.28 8.83 6.06
N ILE A 195 -6.22 9.05 5.26
CA ILE A 195 -6.31 9.03 3.79
C ILE A 195 -6.90 7.70 3.26
N PRO A 196 -6.45 6.50 3.69
CA PRO A 196 -7.05 5.25 3.23
C PRO A 196 -8.55 5.15 3.54
N GLU A 197 -8.96 5.63 4.71
CA GLU A 197 -10.34 5.65 5.16
C GLU A 197 -11.19 6.63 4.34
N MET A 198 -10.63 7.79 3.99
CA MET A 198 -11.26 8.76 3.08
C MET A 198 -11.46 8.15 1.68
N GLN A 199 -10.47 7.43 1.15
CA GLN A 199 -10.59 6.71 -0.12
C GLN A 199 -11.75 5.69 -0.06
N MET A 200 -11.91 4.99 1.07
CA MET A 200 -13.01 4.05 1.26
C MET A 200 -14.37 4.77 1.35
N VAL A 201 -14.47 5.91 2.05
CA VAL A 201 -15.68 6.75 2.11
C VAL A 201 -16.11 7.26 0.74
N LEU A 202 -15.15 7.57 -0.13
CA LEU A 202 -15.40 8.04 -1.49
C LEU A 202 -15.62 6.89 -2.48
N HIS A 203 -15.65 5.63 -2.02
CA HIS A 203 -15.92 4.49 -2.88
C HIS A 203 -17.42 4.17 -2.93
N PRO A 204 -18.07 4.10 -4.10
CA PRO A 204 -19.53 3.94 -4.22
C PRO A 204 -20.06 2.68 -3.50
N VAL A 205 -19.30 1.58 -3.53
CA VAL A 205 -19.67 0.31 -2.86
C VAL A 205 -19.30 0.26 -1.38
N PHE A 206 -18.23 0.94 -0.97
CA PHE A 206 -17.62 0.74 0.36
C PHE A 206 -17.73 1.97 1.27
N LYS A 207 -18.48 2.99 0.85
CA LYS A 207 -18.69 4.22 1.62
C LYS A 207 -19.36 4.02 2.99
N ASN A 208 -20.05 2.90 3.19
CA ASN A 208 -20.67 2.59 4.47
C ASN A 208 -19.63 2.23 5.55
N LEU A 209 -19.33 3.23 6.38
CA LEU A 209 -18.41 3.15 7.52
C LEU A 209 -18.75 2.08 8.55
N GLU A 210 -20.02 1.69 8.67
CA GLU A 210 -20.48 0.66 9.62
C GLU A 210 -19.97 -0.73 9.24
N SER A 211 -19.97 -1.03 7.93
CA SER A 211 -19.54 -2.32 7.41
C SER A 211 -18.02 -2.50 7.41
N GLY A 212 -17.27 -1.39 7.29
CA GLY A 212 -15.80 -1.36 7.21
C GLY A 212 -15.14 -0.99 8.54
N ILE A 213 -14.88 0.31 8.71
CA ILE A 213 -14.09 0.87 9.83
C ILE A 213 -14.67 0.48 11.18
N ALA A 214 -16.00 0.58 11.37
CA ALA A 214 -16.62 0.31 12.67
C ALA A 214 -16.32 -1.11 13.16
N ARG A 215 -16.41 -2.10 12.27
CA ARG A 215 -16.14 -3.50 12.58
C ARG A 215 -14.71 -3.73 13.08
N VAL A 216 -13.74 -3.09 12.43
CA VAL A 216 -12.31 -3.22 12.79
C VAL A 216 -12.00 -2.43 14.05
N ALA A 217 -12.48 -1.18 14.13
CA ALA A 217 -12.30 -0.33 15.31
C ALA A 217 -12.89 -0.99 16.57
N ARG A 218 -14.08 -1.61 16.49
CA ARG A 218 -14.65 -2.39 17.60
C ARG A 218 -13.72 -3.50 18.04
N LEU A 219 -13.23 -4.32 17.10
CA LEU A 219 -12.33 -5.41 17.43
C LEU A 219 -11.07 -4.88 18.13
N CYS A 220 -10.42 -3.86 17.57
CA CYS A 220 -9.22 -3.28 18.13
C CYS A 220 -9.44 -2.75 19.55
N ASN A 221 -10.51 -1.97 19.77
CA ASN A 221 -10.82 -1.41 21.09
C ASN A 221 -11.24 -2.49 22.10
N SER A 222 -11.98 -3.52 21.67
CA SER A 222 -12.39 -4.63 22.56
C SER A 222 -11.23 -5.52 23.00
N GLN A 223 -10.18 -5.62 22.18
CA GLN A 223 -9.00 -6.44 22.47
C GLN A 223 -7.90 -5.63 23.15
N LEU A 224 -8.03 -4.30 23.22
CA LEU A 224 -7.02 -3.42 23.79
C LEU A 224 -6.90 -3.65 25.30
N VAL A 225 -5.67 -3.94 25.73
CA VAL A 225 -5.33 -3.99 27.16
C VAL A 225 -5.20 -2.56 27.66
N ILE A 226 -6.05 -2.17 28.60
CA ILE A 226 -6.05 -0.80 29.17
C ILE A 226 -4.87 -0.62 30.13
N ASP A 227 -4.61 -1.64 30.95
CA ASP A 227 -3.58 -1.60 31.98
C ASP A 227 -2.63 -2.79 31.80
N PRO A 228 -1.35 -2.54 31.48
CA PRO A 228 -0.34 -3.60 31.40
C PRO A 228 -0.17 -4.40 32.70
N LEU A 229 -0.42 -3.78 33.87
CA LEU A 229 -0.36 -4.45 35.17
C LEU A 229 -1.59 -5.33 35.43
N ASN A 230 -2.70 -5.05 34.74
CA ASN A 230 -3.94 -5.81 34.82
C ASN A 230 -4.41 -6.27 33.43
N PRO A 231 -3.77 -7.29 32.84
CA PRO A 231 -4.01 -7.72 31.45
C PRO A 231 -5.40 -8.29 31.16
N HIS A 232 -6.30 -8.35 32.15
CA HIS A 232 -7.70 -8.75 32.00
C HIS A 232 -8.63 -7.56 31.78
N LEU A 233 -8.21 -6.34 32.10
CA LEU A 233 -9.01 -5.14 31.91
C LEU A 233 -9.11 -4.76 30.43
N ARG A 234 -10.34 -4.55 29.95
CA ARG A 234 -10.68 -4.18 28.57
C ARG A 234 -11.67 -3.02 28.59
N HIS A 235 -11.78 -2.31 27.46
CA HIS A 235 -12.77 -1.25 27.34
C HIS A 235 -14.19 -1.82 27.43
N THR A 236 -15.06 -1.08 28.12
CA THR A 236 -16.48 -1.39 28.15
C THR A 236 -17.10 -1.16 26.78
N ARG A 237 -18.22 -1.82 26.51
CA ARG A 237 -18.94 -1.67 25.24
C ARG A 237 -19.31 -0.21 24.94
N ALA A 238 -19.65 0.58 25.96
CA ALA A 238 -20.00 1.99 25.80
C ALA A 238 -18.80 2.81 25.27
N ILE A 239 -17.62 2.65 25.88
CA ILE A 239 -16.39 3.34 25.45
C ILE A 239 -15.99 2.90 24.04
N VAL A 240 -16.14 1.60 23.72
CA VAL A 240 -15.84 1.08 22.38
C VAL A 240 -16.70 1.78 21.32
N GLU A 241 -18.01 1.92 21.54
CA GLU A 241 -18.90 2.58 20.58
C GLU A 241 -18.64 4.11 20.50
N GLU A 242 -18.27 4.75 21.61
CA GLU A 242 -17.85 6.16 21.62
C GLU A 242 -16.59 6.36 20.76
N ASN A 243 -15.57 5.53 20.93
CA ASN A 243 -14.34 5.56 20.12
C ASN A 243 -14.65 5.32 18.64
N VAL A 244 -15.52 4.36 18.33
CA VAL A 244 -15.94 4.08 16.95
C VAL A 244 -16.64 5.28 16.33
N ALA A 245 -17.54 5.94 17.07
CA ALA A 245 -18.22 7.15 16.61
C ALA A 245 -17.22 8.29 16.36
N ALA A 246 -16.26 8.49 17.28
CA ALA A 246 -15.22 9.50 17.16
C ALA A 246 -14.35 9.29 15.91
N VAL A 247 -13.92 8.05 15.64
CA VAL A 247 -13.14 7.71 14.43
C VAL A 247 -13.94 8.00 13.16
N LYS A 248 -15.22 7.59 13.10
CA LYS A 248 -16.07 7.88 11.93
C LYS A 248 -16.20 9.37 11.68
N MET A 249 -16.46 10.14 12.73
CA MET A 249 -16.55 11.59 12.65
C MET A 249 -15.23 12.19 12.18
N ALA A 250 -14.09 11.75 12.72
CA ALA A 250 -12.78 12.22 12.29
C ALA A 250 -12.55 12.01 10.79
N VAL A 251 -12.88 10.83 10.25
CA VAL A 251 -12.74 10.53 8.81
C VAL A 251 -13.60 11.48 7.95
N ILE A 252 -14.88 11.67 8.29
CA ILE A 252 -15.77 12.57 7.53
C ILE A 252 -15.27 14.02 7.62
N GLN A 253 -14.83 14.45 8.80
CA GLN A 253 -14.27 15.79 8.99
C GLN A 253 -12.99 16.02 8.16
N ARG A 254 -12.19 14.99 7.88
CA ARG A 254 -11.06 15.11 6.94
C ARG A 254 -11.51 15.34 5.50
N VAL A 255 -12.51 14.60 5.02
CA VAL A 255 -13.09 14.81 3.68
C VAL A 255 -13.61 16.24 3.57
N ARG A 256 -14.37 16.70 4.58
CA ARG A 256 -14.89 18.06 4.67
C ARG A 256 -13.79 19.12 4.61
N LYS A 257 -12.70 18.97 5.36
CA LYS A 257 -11.56 19.92 5.33
C LYS A 257 -10.93 20.05 3.94
N VAL A 258 -10.90 18.98 3.14
CA VAL A 258 -10.41 19.06 1.76
C VAL A 258 -11.39 19.83 0.88
N MET A 259 -12.71 19.59 1.04
CA MET A 259 -13.75 20.37 0.34
C MET A 259 -13.68 21.87 0.68
N GLU A 260 -13.52 22.20 1.96
CA GLU A 260 -13.37 23.59 2.42
C GLU A 260 -12.11 24.25 1.83
N SER A 261 -11.02 23.49 1.70
CA SER A 261 -9.79 23.99 1.08
C SER A 261 -9.96 24.27 -0.42
N LEU A 262 -10.71 23.41 -1.12
CA LEU A 262 -11.08 23.64 -2.52
C LEU A 262 -11.96 24.88 -2.69
N ALA A 263 -12.98 25.03 -1.84
CA ALA A 263 -13.87 26.19 -1.87
C ALA A 263 -13.10 27.51 -1.65
N LYS A 264 -12.15 27.51 -0.71
CA LYS A 264 -11.24 28.67 -0.48
C LYS A 264 -10.35 28.95 -1.69
N GLY A 265 -9.79 27.91 -2.31
CA GLY A 265 -8.98 28.05 -3.52
C GLY A 265 -9.76 28.65 -4.69
N GLU A 266 -11.01 28.23 -4.88
CA GLU A 266 -11.90 28.78 -5.91
C GLU A 266 -12.27 30.24 -5.65
N ALA A 267 -12.58 30.60 -4.40
CA ALA A 267 -12.87 31.99 -4.02
C ALA A 267 -11.67 32.91 -4.29
N ASN A 268 -10.45 32.47 -3.93
CA ASN A 268 -9.22 33.24 -4.18
C ASN A 268 -8.96 33.42 -5.69
N ASN A 269 -9.18 32.38 -6.49
CA ASN A 269 -8.99 32.46 -7.95
C ASN A 269 -10.02 33.38 -8.62
N GLN A 270 -11.27 33.38 -8.15
CA GLN A 270 -12.30 34.30 -8.65
C GLN A 270 -11.97 35.74 -8.30
N GLN A 271 -11.42 35.99 -7.11
CA GLN A 271 -11.00 37.32 -6.67
C GLN A 271 -9.77 37.82 -7.45
N ALA A 272 -8.79 36.94 -7.71
CA ALA A 272 -7.63 37.26 -8.55
C ALA A 272 -7.99 37.53 -10.03
N PHE A 273 -9.08 36.94 -10.54
CA PHE A 273 -9.59 37.24 -11.88
C PHE A 273 -10.27 38.61 -11.96
N LEU A 274 -10.91 39.05 -10.87
CA LEU A 274 -11.53 40.38 -10.77
C LEU A 274 -10.50 41.50 -10.57
N ASP A 275 -9.35 41.20 -9.97
CA ASP A 275 -8.23 42.14 -9.77
C ASP A 275 -7.29 42.28 -10.99
N GLN A 276 -7.63 41.67 -12.14
CA GLN A 276 -6.95 42.00 -13.40
C GLN A 276 -7.30 43.43 -13.81
N PRO A 277 -6.37 44.22 -14.39
CA PRO A 277 -6.62 45.60 -14.77
C PRO A 277 -7.56 45.66 -15.98
N THR A 278 -8.86 45.53 -15.74
CA THR A 278 -9.90 45.92 -16.70
C THR A 278 -10.04 47.43 -16.71
N VAL A 279 -10.04 47.96 -17.94
CA VAL A 279 -10.36 49.35 -18.32
C VAL A 279 -11.48 49.92 -17.43
N PRO A 280 -11.38 51.16 -16.92
CA PRO A 280 -12.35 51.71 -15.99
C PRO A 280 -13.74 51.79 -16.64
N VAL A 281 -14.63 50.87 -16.26
CA VAL A 281 -16.06 50.97 -16.52
C VAL A 281 -16.63 51.94 -15.47
N PRO A 282 -17.52 52.89 -15.84
CA PRO A 282 -18.08 53.84 -14.88
C PRO A 282 -18.79 53.13 -13.75
N ALA A 283 -18.44 53.51 -12.52
CA ALA A 283 -19.09 53.05 -11.30
C ALA A 283 -20.52 53.60 -11.25
N GLN A 284 -21.48 52.81 -11.72
CA GLN A 284 -22.89 52.88 -11.35
C GLN A 284 -23.58 51.60 -11.87
N ALA A 285 -23.76 50.62 -10.99
CA ALA A 285 -24.75 49.59 -11.23
C ALA A 285 -26.13 50.29 -11.22
N PRO A 286 -26.99 50.12 -12.25
CA PRO A 286 -28.32 50.69 -12.22
C PRO A 286 -29.10 50.07 -11.06
N THR A 287 -29.60 50.91 -10.16
CA THR A 287 -30.59 50.55 -9.15
C THR A 287 -31.81 49.95 -9.88
N MET A 288 -31.96 48.64 -9.80
CA MET A 288 -32.89 47.87 -10.63
C MET A 288 -34.36 48.02 -10.19
N TYR A 289 -34.62 48.73 -9.09
CA TYR A 289 -35.96 48.91 -8.53
C TYR A 289 -36.18 50.34 -8.02
N SER A 290 -37.41 50.85 -8.19
CA SER A 290 -37.87 52.13 -7.66
C SER A 290 -37.79 52.16 -6.13
N GLU A 291 -37.39 53.30 -5.56
CA GLU A 291 -37.35 53.58 -4.12
C GLU A 291 -38.68 53.22 -3.43
N GLU A 292 -39.80 53.47 -4.12
CA GLU A 292 -41.16 53.22 -3.64
C GLU A 292 -41.46 51.72 -3.42
N LEU A 293 -40.84 50.83 -4.20
CA LEU A 293 -40.99 49.38 -4.06
C LEU A 293 -40.12 48.81 -2.93
N MET A 294 -38.96 49.40 -2.68
CA MET A 294 -38.07 49.01 -1.59
C MET A 294 -38.66 49.38 -0.22
N ASP A 295 -39.37 50.49 -0.14
CA ASP A 295 -40.04 50.95 1.09
C ASP A 295 -41.29 50.10 1.41
N MET A 296 -41.98 49.60 0.37
CA MET A 296 -43.23 48.85 0.51
C MET A 296 -43.04 47.34 0.75
N PHE A 297 -41.98 46.73 0.19
CA PHE A 297 -41.75 45.28 0.23
C PHE A 297 -40.41 44.87 0.88
N GLY A 298 -39.64 45.83 1.39
CA GLY A 298 -38.36 45.60 2.06
C GLY A 298 -37.15 45.65 1.11
N GLN A 299 -35.98 45.91 1.69
CA GLN A 299 -34.71 45.95 0.95
C GLN A 299 -34.36 44.57 0.36
N PRO A 300 -33.67 44.50 -0.79
CA PRO A 300 -33.08 43.26 -1.28
C PRO A 300 -32.21 42.65 -0.17
N PRO A 301 -32.15 41.32 -0.03
CA PRO A 301 -31.30 40.71 0.97
C PRO A 301 -29.86 41.22 0.79
N GLU A 302 -29.25 41.72 1.88
CA GLU A 302 -27.82 42.03 1.92
C GLU A 302 -27.05 40.86 1.30
N ARG A 303 -26.01 41.18 0.50
CA ARG A 303 -25.16 40.18 -0.17
C ARG A 303 -24.90 39.03 0.80
N ALA A 304 -25.54 37.89 0.51
CA ALA A 304 -25.47 36.73 1.39
C ALA A 304 -24.01 36.41 1.67
N ASP A 305 -23.70 36.20 2.95
CA ASP A 305 -22.37 35.81 3.38
C ASP A 305 -21.92 34.58 2.56
N ILE A 306 -21.01 34.80 1.62
CA ILE A 306 -20.58 33.80 0.63
C ILE A 306 -19.93 32.61 1.35
N GLY A 307 -19.35 32.85 2.53
CA GLY A 307 -18.79 31.82 3.39
C GLY A 307 -19.84 30.88 4.00
N GLY A 308 -20.97 31.44 4.47
CA GLY A 308 -22.06 30.65 5.08
C GLY A 308 -22.81 29.77 4.08
N THR A 309 -22.95 30.24 2.83
CA THR A 309 -23.58 29.48 1.74
C THR A 309 -22.72 28.33 1.24
N GLN A 310 -21.40 28.51 1.13
CA GLN A 310 -20.48 27.44 0.72
C GLN A 310 -20.33 26.35 1.79
N ALA A 311 -20.24 26.72 3.07
CA ALA A 311 -20.16 25.74 4.16
C ALA A 311 -21.40 24.84 4.21
N ARG A 312 -22.60 25.42 4.03
CA ARG A 312 -23.85 24.67 3.96
C ARG A 312 -23.90 23.73 2.75
N ARG A 313 -23.45 24.22 1.58
CA ARG A 313 -23.35 23.39 0.36
C ARG A 313 -22.45 22.18 0.54
N ILE A 314 -21.31 22.34 1.24
CA ILE A 314 -20.39 21.23 1.54
C ILE A 314 -21.08 20.18 2.41
N GLU A 315 -21.77 20.59 3.47
CA GLU A 315 -22.45 19.66 4.38
C GLU A 315 -23.58 18.91 3.66
N ASP A 316 -24.44 19.62 2.92
CA ASP A 316 -25.52 19.03 2.14
C ASP A 316 -24.99 18.00 1.12
N GLU A 317 -23.82 18.26 0.53
CA GLU A 317 -23.20 17.37 -0.45
C GLU A 317 -22.66 16.08 0.20
N ILE A 318 -22.04 16.18 1.38
CA ILE A 318 -21.57 15.03 2.16
C ILE A 318 -22.75 14.19 2.64
N GLU A 319 -23.78 14.81 3.22
CA GLU A 319 -24.96 14.10 3.72
C GLU A 319 -25.67 13.35 2.59
N ARG A 320 -25.86 14.01 1.43
CA ARG A 320 -26.41 13.38 0.23
C ARG A 320 -25.56 12.19 -0.21
N TRP A 321 -24.25 12.36 -0.28
CA TRP A 321 -23.35 11.25 -0.66
C TRP A 321 -23.46 10.06 0.28
N LEU A 322 -23.53 10.28 1.59
CA LEU A 322 -23.63 9.19 2.56
C LEU A 322 -25.00 8.50 2.55
N ALA A 323 -26.07 9.21 2.19
CA ALA A 323 -27.43 8.69 2.13
C ALA A 323 -27.74 7.95 0.80
N ASP A 324 -27.19 8.40 -0.32
CA ASP A 324 -27.56 7.90 -1.63
C ASP A 324 -27.12 6.44 -1.85
N PRO A 325 -27.97 5.53 -2.33
CA PRO A 325 -27.51 4.24 -2.82
C PRO A 325 -26.73 4.43 -4.12
N SER A 326 -25.47 4.01 -4.14
CA SER A 326 -24.61 4.13 -5.34
C SER A 326 -24.22 2.75 -5.86
N SER A 327 -24.20 2.61 -7.17
CA SER A 327 -23.70 1.42 -7.87
C SER A 327 -22.61 1.79 -8.85
N ILE A 328 -21.68 0.85 -9.01
CA ILE A 328 -20.67 0.89 -10.06
C ILE A 328 -21.35 0.40 -11.35
N GLY A 329 -21.36 1.26 -12.36
CA GLY A 329 -21.83 0.97 -13.71
C GLY A 329 -20.87 0.10 -14.52
N ARG A 330 -21.21 -0.06 -15.81
CA ARG A 330 -20.32 -0.65 -16.81
C ARG A 330 -19.94 0.44 -17.80
N ASN A 331 -18.67 0.48 -18.17
CA ASN A 331 -18.16 1.39 -19.19
C ASN A 331 -18.49 0.88 -20.60
N SER A 332 -18.18 1.68 -21.62
CA SER A 332 -18.48 1.41 -23.05
C SER A 332 -17.98 0.04 -23.53
N ASP A 333 -16.92 -0.46 -22.91
CA ASP A 333 -16.27 -1.73 -23.24
C ASP A 333 -16.84 -2.93 -22.47
N MET A 334 -18.00 -2.78 -21.82
CA MET A 334 -18.65 -3.80 -20.98
C MET A 334 -17.84 -4.24 -19.74
N LYS A 335 -16.74 -3.54 -19.42
CA LYS A 335 -16.00 -3.74 -18.18
C LYS A 335 -16.67 -3.01 -17.02
N THR A 336 -16.29 -3.36 -15.81
CA THR A 336 -16.71 -2.63 -14.61
C THR A 336 -16.03 -1.25 -14.61
N GLU A 337 -16.80 -0.18 -14.40
CA GLU A 337 -16.21 1.17 -14.32
C GLU A 337 -15.25 1.29 -13.12
N SER A 338 -14.19 2.08 -13.28
CA SER A 338 -13.27 2.38 -12.17
C SER A 338 -13.88 3.44 -11.22
N VAL A 339 -13.32 3.58 -10.01
CA VAL A 339 -13.78 4.61 -9.05
C VAL A 339 -13.59 6.02 -9.60
N LEU A 340 -12.51 6.26 -10.35
CA LEU A 340 -12.27 7.57 -10.97
C LEU A 340 -13.23 7.83 -12.13
N GLU A 341 -13.56 6.81 -12.93
CA GLU A 341 -14.58 6.90 -13.98
C GLU A 341 -15.97 7.20 -13.38
N TYR A 342 -16.31 6.58 -12.25
CA TYR A 342 -17.53 6.88 -11.50
C TYR A 342 -17.59 8.37 -11.15
N TRP A 343 -16.53 8.91 -10.52
CA TRP A 343 -16.49 10.32 -10.12
C TRP A 343 -16.48 11.27 -11.31
N GLN A 344 -15.82 10.92 -12.42
CA GLN A 344 -15.86 11.69 -13.66
C GLN A 344 -17.29 11.77 -14.22
N ARG A 345 -18.04 10.67 -14.16
CA ARG A 345 -19.46 10.65 -14.58
C ARG A 345 -20.33 11.51 -13.67
N GLN A 346 -20.08 11.49 -12.35
CA GLN A 346 -20.81 12.33 -11.39
C GLN A 346 -20.52 13.83 -11.57
N ASP A 347 -19.30 14.17 -11.96
CA ASP A 347 -18.90 15.54 -12.32
C ASP A 347 -19.67 16.00 -13.57
N GLY A 348 -19.72 15.15 -14.61
CA GLY A 348 -20.46 15.43 -15.84
C GLY A 348 -21.98 15.51 -15.67
N SER A 349 -22.56 14.76 -14.73
CA SER A 349 -24.00 14.86 -14.39
C SER A 349 -24.33 16.02 -13.46
N ASN A 350 -23.32 16.78 -13.01
CA ASN A 350 -23.46 17.92 -12.09
C ASN A 350 -24.21 17.54 -10.79
N THR A 351 -24.07 16.28 -10.35
CA THR A 351 -24.75 15.75 -9.16
C THR A 351 -24.03 16.17 -7.87
N TYR A 352 -22.71 16.21 -7.94
CA TYR A 352 -21.81 16.62 -6.86
C TYR A 352 -20.80 17.61 -7.44
N TYR A 353 -20.48 18.69 -6.72
CA TYR A 353 -19.61 19.76 -7.22
C TYR A 353 -18.19 19.68 -6.64
N PHE A 354 -18.07 19.37 -5.35
CA PHE A 354 -16.79 19.28 -4.66
C PHE A 354 -16.24 17.86 -4.61
N LEU A 355 -17.10 16.86 -4.36
CA LEU A 355 -16.69 15.48 -4.15
C LEU A 355 -15.91 14.86 -5.33
N PRO A 356 -16.24 15.10 -6.61
CA PRO A 356 -15.42 14.59 -7.71
C PRO A 356 -13.98 15.12 -7.67
N LYS A 357 -13.80 16.40 -7.34
CA LYS A 357 -12.48 17.04 -7.20
C LYS A 357 -11.72 16.48 -6.01
N VAL A 358 -12.40 16.30 -4.87
CA VAL A 358 -11.81 15.67 -3.67
C VAL A 358 -11.38 14.23 -3.97
N ALA A 359 -12.23 13.45 -4.65
CA ALA A 359 -11.89 12.09 -5.03
C ALA A 359 -10.63 12.05 -5.88
N ARG A 360 -10.50 12.92 -6.89
CA ARG A 360 -9.26 13.00 -7.69
C ARG A 360 -8.02 13.26 -6.84
N ILE A 361 -8.08 14.19 -5.88
CA ILE A 361 -6.95 14.50 -5.00
C ILE A 361 -6.60 13.32 -4.10
N ILE A 362 -7.61 12.72 -3.46
CA ILE A 362 -7.41 11.68 -2.46
C ILE A 362 -7.00 10.34 -3.10
N PHE A 363 -7.50 10.02 -4.29
CA PHE A 363 -7.08 8.84 -5.05
C PHE A 363 -5.75 9.03 -5.80
N ALA A 364 -5.22 10.25 -5.89
CA ALA A 364 -3.86 10.47 -6.38
C ALA A 364 -2.80 9.97 -5.39
N VAL A 365 -3.14 9.82 -4.10
CA VAL A 365 -2.23 9.28 -3.09
C VAL A 365 -2.14 7.74 -3.26
N PRO A 366 -0.95 7.19 -3.57
CA PRO A 366 -0.79 5.76 -3.74
C PRO A 366 -0.87 5.03 -2.40
N ALA A 367 -1.24 3.75 -2.44
CA ALA A 367 -1.31 2.90 -1.24
C ALA A 367 0.07 2.53 -0.67
N SER A 368 1.14 2.69 -1.45
CA SER A 368 2.51 2.40 -1.05
C SER A 368 3.51 3.29 -1.78
N ALA A 369 4.59 3.65 -1.08
CA ALA A 369 5.76 4.29 -1.68
C ALA A 369 6.56 3.36 -2.60
N ALA A 370 6.32 2.04 -2.54
CA ALA A 370 7.08 1.06 -3.33
C ALA A 370 6.82 1.12 -4.85
N GLN A 371 5.87 1.95 -5.32
CA GLN A 371 5.81 2.31 -6.74
C GLN A 371 7.09 3.04 -7.17
N ILE A 372 7.58 3.95 -6.32
CA ILE A 372 8.82 4.68 -6.51
C ILE A 372 10.04 3.73 -6.43
N GLU A 373 10.00 2.71 -5.57
CA GLU A 373 11.07 1.70 -5.51
C GLU A 373 11.21 0.91 -6.83
N ARG A 374 10.10 0.63 -7.52
CA ARG A 374 10.14 -0.04 -8.84
C ARG A 374 10.65 0.88 -9.92
N ASP A 375 10.30 2.17 -9.88
CA ASP A 375 10.94 3.20 -10.71
C ASP A 375 12.46 3.18 -10.56
N PHE A 376 12.95 3.21 -9.31
CA PHE A 376 14.38 3.14 -9.03
C PHE A 376 15.00 1.79 -9.44
N GLY A 377 14.27 0.68 -9.31
CA GLY A 377 14.73 -0.63 -9.77
C GLY A 377 14.96 -0.70 -11.29
N VAL A 378 14.08 -0.10 -12.08
CA VAL A 378 14.23 0.01 -13.55
C VAL A 378 15.46 0.87 -13.90
N SER A 379 15.67 1.96 -13.16
CA SER A 379 16.83 2.84 -13.33
C SER A 379 18.11 2.33 -12.65
N GLY A 380 18.05 1.20 -11.92
CA GLY A 380 19.18 0.70 -11.12
C GLY A 380 20.43 0.36 -11.96
N MET A 381 20.24 -0.13 -13.19
CA MET A 381 21.36 -0.35 -14.11
C MET A 381 22.01 0.94 -14.62
N LEU A 382 21.28 2.07 -14.58
CA LEU A 382 21.83 3.39 -14.94
C LEU A 382 22.65 4.02 -13.80
N VAL A 383 22.44 3.55 -12.56
CA VAL A 383 23.02 4.09 -11.32
C VAL A 383 24.18 3.21 -10.80
N THR A 384 24.29 1.96 -11.23
CA THR A 384 25.37 1.05 -10.79
C THR A 384 26.67 1.30 -11.54
N SER A 385 27.76 1.34 -10.78
CA SER A 385 29.09 1.87 -11.15
C SER A 385 29.83 1.12 -12.27
N HIS A 386 29.28 0.01 -12.77
CA HIS A 386 29.94 -0.83 -13.79
C HIS A 386 29.48 -0.60 -15.23
N ARG A 387 28.42 0.17 -15.52
CA ARG A 387 27.95 0.28 -16.93
C ARG A 387 27.57 1.63 -17.50
N THR A 388 27.39 2.71 -16.72
CA THR A 388 27.01 4.00 -17.32
C THR A 388 27.57 5.21 -16.56
N ARG A 389 28.45 5.98 -17.20
CA ARG A 389 28.83 7.35 -16.76
C ARG A 389 27.74 8.36 -17.16
N LEU A 390 26.52 8.18 -16.66
CA LEU A 390 25.44 9.15 -16.88
C LEU A 390 25.41 10.18 -15.73
N ALA A 391 25.25 11.45 -16.07
CA ALA A 391 25.07 12.51 -15.09
C ALA A 391 23.69 12.38 -14.39
N LYS A 392 23.58 12.84 -13.14
CA LYS A 392 22.35 12.73 -12.31
C LYS A 392 21.10 13.26 -13.04
N HIS A 393 21.18 14.44 -13.64
CA HIS A 393 20.05 15.04 -14.37
C HIS A 393 19.57 14.18 -15.56
N ASN A 394 20.47 13.46 -16.22
CA ASN A 394 20.12 12.53 -17.30
C ASN A 394 19.40 11.30 -16.77
N ILE A 395 19.78 10.79 -15.60
CA ILE A 395 19.09 9.66 -14.95
C ILE A 395 17.67 10.08 -14.56
N ASP A 396 17.50 11.28 -14.00
CA ASP A 396 16.19 11.83 -13.63
C ASP A 396 15.29 12.02 -14.86
N MET A 397 15.83 12.62 -15.93
CA MET A 397 15.10 12.81 -17.20
C MET A 397 14.70 11.48 -17.84
N CYS A 398 15.63 10.52 -17.93
CA CYS A 398 15.33 9.20 -18.49
C CYS A 398 14.25 8.48 -17.69
N SER A 399 14.30 8.58 -16.35
CA SER A 399 13.28 7.99 -15.47
C SER A 399 11.92 8.66 -15.68
N PHE A 400 11.88 9.99 -15.76
CA PHE A 400 10.67 10.76 -16.04
C PHE A 400 10.06 10.41 -17.41
N LEU A 401 10.86 10.41 -18.47
CA LEU A 401 10.40 10.11 -19.84
C LEU A 401 9.91 8.67 -19.95
N ASN A 402 10.63 7.72 -19.37
CA ASN A 402 10.22 6.31 -19.40
C ASN A 402 8.87 6.10 -18.70
N ARG A 403 8.64 6.78 -17.56
CA ARG A 403 7.39 6.70 -16.82
C ARG A 403 6.22 7.40 -17.53
N ASN A 404 6.51 8.44 -18.31
CA ASN A 404 5.51 9.23 -19.04
C ASN A 404 5.46 8.93 -20.55
N ARG A 405 6.02 7.80 -21.00
CA ARG A 405 6.12 7.44 -22.44
C ARG A 405 4.76 7.39 -23.15
N GLU A 406 3.67 7.17 -22.43
CA GLU A 406 2.31 7.17 -22.97
C GLU A 406 1.82 8.59 -23.28
N PHE A 407 2.40 9.60 -22.63
CA PHE A 407 2.08 11.02 -22.81
C PHE A 407 3.14 11.78 -23.63
N VAL A 408 4.33 11.19 -23.81
CA VAL A 408 5.46 11.81 -24.49
C VAL A 408 5.89 10.96 -25.68
N ASP A 409 5.61 11.44 -26.88
CA ASP A 409 6.18 10.88 -28.11
C ASP A 409 7.50 11.59 -28.44
N ILE A 410 8.62 10.95 -28.09
CA ILE A 410 9.97 11.47 -28.31
C ILE A 410 10.22 11.72 -29.82
N THR A 411 9.52 11.00 -30.71
CA THR A 411 9.67 11.18 -32.16
C THR A 411 9.08 12.51 -32.65
N GLN A 412 8.24 13.16 -31.85
CA GLN A 412 7.65 14.47 -32.14
C GLN A 412 8.49 15.63 -31.59
N CYS A 413 9.53 15.35 -30.79
CA CYS A 413 10.42 16.37 -30.26
C CYS A 413 11.35 16.89 -31.37
N LYS A 414 11.40 18.23 -31.55
CA LYS A 414 12.37 18.84 -32.46
C LYS A 414 13.80 18.62 -31.92
N PRO A 415 14.77 18.27 -32.79
CA PRO A 415 16.17 18.26 -32.39
C PRO A 415 16.59 19.67 -32.00
N LEU A 416 17.24 19.78 -30.84
CA LEU A 416 17.82 21.04 -30.36
C LEU A 416 19.10 21.31 -31.14
N ASP A 417 19.37 22.59 -31.40
CA ASP A 417 20.69 23.02 -31.86
C ASP A 417 21.71 23.08 -30.69
N ASP A 418 23.00 23.17 -31.01
CA ASP A 418 24.08 23.15 -30.00
C ASP A 418 23.97 24.30 -28.97
N ASN A 419 23.38 25.45 -29.35
CA ASN A 419 23.20 26.60 -28.45
C ASN A 419 21.96 26.43 -27.56
N GLU A 420 20.89 25.86 -28.10
CA GLU A 420 19.66 25.52 -27.37
C GLU A 420 19.89 24.39 -26.38
N GLN A 421 20.81 23.47 -26.68
CA GLN A 421 21.15 22.35 -25.81
C GLN A 421 21.70 22.83 -24.45
N GLU A 422 22.62 23.79 -24.42
CA GLU A 422 23.17 24.33 -23.16
C GLU A 422 22.10 25.01 -22.29
N LEU A 423 21.06 25.59 -22.90
CA LEU A 423 19.94 26.23 -22.21
C LEU A 423 18.85 25.23 -21.78
N ALA A 424 18.74 24.10 -22.48
CA ALA A 424 17.72 23.08 -22.26
C ALA A 424 18.11 22.00 -21.25
N VAL A 425 19.39 21.90 -20.84
CA VAL A 425 19.81 20.98 -19.77
C VAL A 425 19.13 21.37 -18.47
N PRO A 426 18.23 20.53 -17.92
CA PRO A 426 17.54 20.85 -16.67
C PRO A 426 18.55 20.89 -15.52
N ARG A 427 18.67 22.05 -14.86
CA ARG A 427 19.59 22.23 -13.72
C ARG A 427 19.17 21.41 -12.49
N SER A 428 17.91 20.95 -12.45
CA SER A 428 17.35 20.02 -11.46
C SER A 428 16.00 19.52 -12.00
N ALA A 429 15.71 18.22 -11.86
CA ALA A 429 14.37 17.67 -12.14
C ALA A 429 13.35 18.06 -11.04
N LEU A 430 13.82 18.56 -9.90
CA LEU A 430 12.98 19.11 -8.85
C LEU A 430 12.71 20.58 -9.18
N VAL A 431 11.53 20.85 -9.72
CA VAL A 431 10.94 22.19 -9.63
C VAL A 431 10.76 22.47 -8.15
N ALA A 432 11.49 23.45 -7.61
CA ALA A 432 11.19 23.97 -6.28
C ALA A 432 9.76 24.50 -6.33
N LEU A 433 8.81 23.77 -5.72
CA LEU A 433 7.54 24.37 -5.36
C LEU A 433 7.91 25.39 -4.27
N ASP A 434 7.93 26.67 -4.64
CA ASP A 434 8.26 27.76 -3.73
C ASP A 434 7.25 27.81 -2.57
N THR A 435 7.50 27.03 -1.52
CA THR A 435 6.98 27.25 -0.18
C THR A 435 8.17 27.44 0.75
N PRO A 436 8.51 28.69 1.13
CA PRO A 436 9.75 29.01 1.84
C PRO A 436 9.75 28.63 3.34
N SER A 437 9.11 27.53 3.75
CA SER A 437 9.06 27.19 5.19
C SER A 437 8.83 25.73 5.56
N VAL A 438 8.98 24.75 4.66
CA VAL A 438 9.00 23.34 5.08
C VAL A 438 10.44 22.85 5.13
N VAL A 439 11.14 23.14 6.23
CA VAL A 439 12.33 22.39 6.60
C VAL A 439 11.87 20.97 6.91
N LEU A 440 11.99 20.06 5.94
CA LEU A 440 11.80 18.62 6.16
C LEU A 440 13.04 18.10 6.89
N PRO A 441 12.98 17.80 8.21
CA PRO A 441 14.16 17.39 8.98
C PRO A 441 14.70 16.01 8.57
N PHE A 442 13.99 15.32 7.67
CA PHE A 442 14.25 13.94 7.27
C PHE A 442 14.85 13.81 5.86
N ALA A 443 15.08 14.90 5.12
CA ALA A 443 15.57 14.81 3.74
C ALA A 443 16.98 14.18 3.64
N GLU A 444 17.91 14.60 4.51
CA GLU A 444 19.28 14.07 4.51
C GLU A 444 19.36 12.64 5.07
N GLU A 445 18.60 12.32 6.12
CA GLU A 445 18.54 10.94 6.66
C GLU A 445 17.89 9.97 5.67
N TRP A 446 16.87 10.43 4.92
CA TRP A 446 16.20 9.64 3.88
C TRP A 446 17.12 9.34 2.70
N GLU A 447 17.87 10.35 2.22
CA GLU A 447 18.85 10.15 1.15
C GLU A 447 19.98 9.18 1.56
N GLN A 448 20.43 9.23 2.82
CA GLN A 448 21.43 8.30 3.35
C GLN A 448 20.90 6.87 3.54
N GLN A 449 19.67 6.70 4.06
CA GLN A 449 19.04 5.37 4.18
C GLN A 449 18.72 4.74 2.81
N MET A 450 18.31 5.56 1.85
CA MET A 450 18.14 5.16 0.46
C MET A 450 19.47 4.68 -0.12
N ALA A 451 20.53 5.48 -0.06
CA ALA A 451 21.86 5.11 -0.56
C ALA A 451 22.40 3.80 0.05
N ALA A 452 22.20 3.59 1.36
CA ALA A 452 22.59 2.35 2.04
C ALA A 452 21.79 1.12 1.56
N SER A 453 20.52 1.31 1.18
CA SER A 453 19.66 0.25 0.61
C SER A 453 20.08 -0.15 -0.81
N PHE A 454 20.74 0.75 -1.56
CA PHE A 454 21.17 0.52 -2.94
C PHE A 454 22.60 -0.03 -3.08
N SER A 455 23.49 0.22 -2.11
CA SER A 455 24.90 -0.25 -2.15
C SER A 455 25.05 -1.79 -2.09
N SER A 456 24.03 -2.51 -1.59
CA SER A 456 24.03 -3.98 -1.52
C SER A 456 23.23 -4.66 -2.64
N ALA A 457 22.70 -3.88 -3.60
CA ALA A 457 21.93 -4.38 -4.74
C ALA A 457 22.80 -4.74 -5.96
N SER A 458 24.09 -4.39 -5.95
CA SER A 458 25.09 -4.86 -6.91
C SER A 458 26.21 -5.58 -6.15
N ILE A 459 26.78 -6.66 -6.74
CA ILE A 459 27.90 -7.51 -6.27
C ILE A 459 27.38 -8.74 -5.47
N ASP A 460 27.45 -10.02 -5.90
CA ASP A 460 28.19 -10.71 -6.97
C ASP A 460 27.39 -11.89 -7.58
N GLU A 461 27.31 -11.92 -8.91
CA GLU A 461 27.36 -13.14 -9.71
C GLU A 461 28.78 -13.24 -10.25
N GLU A 462 29.74 -13.77 -9.47
CA GLU A 462 30.99 -14.32 -10.01
C GLU A 462 31.79 -15.03 -8.92
N THR A 463 31.75 -16.36 -8.94
CA THR A 463 32.90 -17.22 -8.60
C THR A 463 32.58 -18.64 -9.08
N LYS A 464 32.65 -18.81 -10.40
CA LYS A 464 33.10 -20.07 -11.01
C LYS A 464 34.38 -19.76 -11.76
N TYR A 465 35.36 -20.64 -11.58
CA TYR A 465 36.72 -20.67 -12.12
C TYR A 465 37.77 -19.85 -11.34
N GLU A 466 38.35 -20.48 -10.31
CA GLU A 466 39.71 -21.06 -10.39
C GLU A 466 39.75 -22.39 -9.62
#